data_AF-A0A2B8BFQ3-F1
#
_entry.id   AF-A0A2B8BFQ3-F1
#
_cell.length_a   1.000
_cell.length_b   1.000
_cell.length_c   1.000
_cell.angle_alpha   90.00
_cell.angle_beta   90.00
_cell.angle_gamma   90.00
#
_symmetry.space_group_name_H-M   'P 1'
#
loop_
_entity.id
_entity.type
_entity.pdbx_description
1 polymer ?
#
loop_
_entity_poly.entity_id
_entity_poly.type
_entity_poly.pdbx_seq_one_letter_code
_entity_poly.pdbx_strand_id
1 'polypeptide(L)'
;MRLKSFHAKTMSDAMRMVRQSLGDDAIIVATREEEGGGVRVTAAVEEDDLPPAPASGSTRGGRGRAPAKPVEPEIDVGEVVADALQRHGVPASLAEQLIDAASGLDTEDPRLALGSALDSYFTFNPLPDGRSPVKPLALVGPPGSGKTLVAAKLAARAVFRKCSVGVITTDTVRAGGVDQLAAFTRLMKLKLATVEDPDALAGAFEVHRRTDLVLVDTAGRNPYDAEDMQDLRAMLSAGEVEPILVLPAGLDALEAADMALAFKAVGVRRMLVTRLDMARRLGSVLAIAARARLSFCDASISSKVAEGLTPLNPLALARMMIPAEEKAPAVKDQAPRRSARNAGWDEDDEGHQDHEPDRTPERKPSFGRGYEAEDLEDGEPEIEPAPPPPPPRRAAAAAKPTKPATAKPATKAKAASSPSSRTLP
;
A
#
# COMPACT_ATOMS: atom_id res chain seq x y z
N MET A 1 36.99 15.53 20.45
CA MET A 1 38.02 14.59 19.94
C MET A 1 38.18 14.76 18.43
N ARG A 2 39.34 15.21 17.94
CA ARG A 2 39.62 15.32 16.49
C ARG A 2 40.45 14.12 16.04
N LEU A 3 39.91 13.26 15.15
CA LEU A 3 40.65 12.16 14.51
C LEU A 3 41.27 12.62 13.18
N LYS A 4 42.54 12.28 12.95
CA LYS A 4 43.22 12.55 11.68
C LYS A 4 44.15 11.39 11.31
N SER A 5 44.14 11.01 10.03
CA SER A 5 44.98 9.92 9.49
C SER A 5 46.16 10.47 8.71
N PHE A 6 47.33 9.86 8.89
CA PHE A 6 48.59 10.22 8.26
C PHE A 6 49.17 9.00 7.54
N HIS A 7 49.72 9.20 6.35
CA HIS A 7 50.34 8.16 5.55
C HIS A 7 51.81 8.49 5.33
N ALA A 8 52.70 7.54 5.58
CA ALA A 8 54.13 7.71 5.33
C ALA A 8 54.80 6.40 4.92
N LYS A 9 56.02 6.49 4.37
CA LYS A 9 56.81 5.31 3.96
C LYS A 9 57.35 4.52 5.15
N THR A 10 57.46 5.15 6.32
CA THR A 10 57.94 4.50 7.54
C THR A 10 57.10 4.93 8.73
N MET A 11 57.02 4.08 9.75
CA MET A 11 56.28 4.38 10.99
C MET A 11 56.85 5.61 11.70
N SER A 12 58.18 5.80 11.69
CA SER A 12 58.83 6.98 12.27
C SER A 12 58.42 8.29 11.58
N ASP A 13 58.25 8.28 10.27
CA ASP A 13 57.76 9.44 9.53
C ASP A 13 56.29 9.73 9.81
N ALA A 14 55.45 8.70 9.90
CA ALA A 14 54.04 8.85 10.26
C ALA A 14 53.89 9.45 11.67
N MET A 15 54.69 8.97 12.63
CA MET A 15 54.72 9.49 14.00
C MET A 15 55.23 10.93 14.10
N ARG A 16 56.21 11.31 13.27
CA ARG A 16 56.68 12.70 13.17
C ARG A 16 55.60 13.62 12.61
N MET A 17 54.83 13.17 11.62
CA MET A 17 53.71 13.91 11.06
C MET A 17 52.55 14.06 12.06
N VAL A 18 52.28 13.01 12.86
CA VAL A 18 51.30 13.08 13.96
C VAL A 18 51.72 14.14 14.98
N ARG A 19 52.97 14.12 15.46
CA ARG A 19 53.46 15.11 16.44
C ARG A 19 53.45 16.53 15.90
N GLN A 20 53.88 16.74 14.65
CA GLN A 20 53.85 18.07 14.03
C GLN A 20 52.42 18.61 13.83
N SER A 21 51.44 17.74 13.58
CA SER A 21 50.07 18.17 13.29
C SER A 21 49.12 18.16 14.48
N LEU A 22 49.37 17.35 15.50
CA LEU A 22 48.46 17.11 16.63
C LEU A 22 49.11 17.32 18.00
N GLY A 23 50.42 17.58 18.07
CA GLY A 23 51.16 17.72 19.32
C GLY A 23 51.70 16.39 19.85
N ASP A 24 52.53 16.47 20.89
CA ASP A 24 53.21 15.30 21.46
C ASP A 24 52.26 14.37 22.25
N ASP A 25 51.09 14.90 22.65
CA ASP A 25 50.09 14.19 23.47
C ASP A 25 49.01 13.47 22.62
N ALA A 26 49.24 13.28 21.32
CA ALA A 26 48.28 12.61 20.44
C ALA A 26 48.19 11.09 20.70
N ILE A 27 46.97 10.60 20.88
CA ILE A 27 46.69 9.17 21.11
C ILE A 27 46.48 8.48 19.76
N ILE A 28 47.25 7.43 19.48
CA ILE A 28 47.07 6.63 18.26
C ILE A 28 45.88 5.69 18.44
N VAL A 29 44.88 5.86 17.59
CA VAL A 29 43.65 5.04 17.58
C VAL A 29 43.83 3.79 16.73
N ALA A 30 44.53 3.89 15.60
CA ALA A 30 44.75 2.76 14.72
C ALA A 30 46.00 2.92 13.84
N THR A 31 46.73 1.82 13.64
CA THR A 31 47.84 1.72 12.68
C THR A 31 47.55 0.61 11.68
N ARG A 32 47.75 0.87 10.38
CA ARG A 32 47.65 -0.14 9.31
C ARG A 32 48.85 -0.03 8.39
N GLU A 33 49.42 -1.16 8.03
CA GLU A 33 50.45 -1.27 6.98
C GLU A 33 49.75 -1.41 5.62
N GLU A 34 50.27 -0.74 4.60
CA GLU A 34 49.74 -0.76 3.24
C GLU A 34 50.62 -1.63 2.33
N GLU A 35 49.99 -2.41 1.44
CA GLU A 35 50.67 -3.25 0.45
C GLU A 35 51.51 -2.39 -0.49
N GLY A 36 52.83 -2.40 -0.27
CA GLY A 36 53.79 -1.47 -0.87
C GLY A 36 54.82 -0.89 0.12
N GLY A 37 54.72 -1.23 1.41
CA GLY A 37 55.71 -0.91 2.44
C GLY A 37 55.50 0.43 3.15
N GLY A 38 54.31 1.04 3.01
CA GLY A 38 53.92 2.26 3.72
C GLY A 38 53.08 1.98 4.97
N VAL A 39 52.97 2.96 5.86
CA VAL A 39 52.20 2.88 7.11
C VAL A 39 51.21 4.03 7.19
N ARG A 40 49.98 3.71 7.61
CA ARG A 40 48.89 4.63 7.88
C ARG A 40 48.57 4.65 9.36
N VAL A 41 48.70 5.81 9.99
CA VAL A 41 48.44 6.02 11.42
C VAL A 41 47.29 6.99 11.59
N THR A 42 46.26 6.59 12.35
CA THR A 42 45.13 7.45 12.73
C THR A 42 45.26 7.82 14.20
N ALA A 43 45.35 9.10 14.49
CA ALA A 43 45.54 9.63 15.83
C ALA A 43 44.42 10.61 16.20
N ALA A 44 44.18 10.76 17.51
CA ALA A 44 43.14 11.59 18.08
C ALA A 44 43.67 12.44 19.24
N VAL A 45 43.12 13.64 19.40
CA VAL A 45 43.36 14.51 20.56
C VAL A 45 42.01 14.99 21.12
N GLU A 46 41.88 14.94 22.44
CA GLU A 46 40.80 15.57 23.21
C GLU A 46 41.21 17.01 23.54
N GLU A 47 40.31 17.98 23.31
CA GLU A 47 40.60 19.40 23.54
C GLU A 47 40.37 19.70 25.02
N ASP A 48 41.43 19.68 25.83
CA ASP A 48 41.62 20.47 27.05
C ASP A 48 43.03 20.21 27.62
N ASP A 49 44.04 20.92 27.12
CA ASP A 49 45.26 21.32 27.86
C ASP A 49 46.29 21.95 26.90
N LEU A 50 46.40 23.29 26.92
CA LEU A 50 47.55 24.02 26.35
C LEU A 50 47.81 25.27 27.22
N PRO A 51 49.02 25.46 27.79
CA PRO A 51 49.36 26.61 28.62
C PRO A 51 49.57 27.89 27.78
N PRO A 52 49.43 29.10 28.37
CA PRO A 52 49.44 30.35 27.61
C PRO A 52 50.86 30.80 27.27
N ALA A 53 51.06 31.28 26.04
CA ALA A 53 52.29 31.92 25.57
C ALA A 53 52.21 33.47 25.70
N PRO A 54 53.36 34.17 25.78
CA PRO A 54 53.46 35.46 26.46
C PRO A 54 53.07 36.66 25.59
N ALA A 55 52.73 37.74 26.30
CA ALA A 55 52.33 39.03 25.76
C ALA A 55 53.46 39.75 24.98
N SER A 56 53.11 40.33 23.83
CA SER A 56 53.79 41.51 23.29
C SER A 56 52.90 42.26 22.28
N GLY A 57 52.57 43.51 22.61
CA GLY A 57 52.68 44.65 21.69
C GLY A 57 51.63 44.86 20.59
N SER A 58 50.60 45.66 20.91
CA SER A 58 50.07 46.78 20.11
C SER A 58 49.96 46.66 18.57
N THR A 59 48.74 46.64 18.02
CA THR A 59 48.15 47.77 17.27
C THR A 59 46.72 47.50 16.74
N ARG A 60 45.86 48.50 16.94
CA ARG A 60 44.59 48.88 16.27
C ARG A 60 43.91 47.91 15.27
N GLY A 61 42.65 47.59 15.60
CA GLY A 61 41.50 48.01 14.79
C GLY A 61 41.03 47.09 13.66
N GLY A 62 40.10 46.18 13.98
CA GLY A 62 39.27 45.50 12.99
C GLY A 62 38.33 44.49 13.66
N ARG A 63 37.05 44.84 13.85
CA ARG A 63 36.02 43.88 14.32
C ARG A 63 35.71 42.88 13.19
N GLY A 64 36.54 41.85 13.06
CA GLY A 64 36.24 40.65 12.28
C GLY A 64 35.33 39.74 13.09
N ARG A 65 34.06 39.66 12.69
CA ARG A 65 33.09 38.69 13.20
C ARG A 65 33.67 37.27 13.01
N ALA A 66 33.81 36.52 14.09
CA ALA A 66 34.24 35.12 14.03
C ALA A 66 33.31 34.34 13.06
N PRO A 67 33.84 33.42 12.23
CA PRO A 67 33.00 32.60 11.37
C PRO A 67 32.09 31.75 12.26
N ALA A 68 30.77 31.91 12.06
CA ALA A 68 29.78 31.06 12.69
C ALA A 68 30.10 29.60 12.34
N LYS A 69 30.06 28.70 13.34
CA LYS A 69 30.10 27.25 13.09
C LYS A 69 29.02 26.92 12.05
N PRO A 70 29.26 25.98 11.10
CA PRO A 70 28.18 25.49 10.25
C PRO A 70 27.07 24.97 11.17
N VAL A 71 25.91 25.62 11.13
CA VAL A 71 24.70 25.09 11.74
C VAL A 71 24.34 23.91 10.86
N GLU A 72 24.56 22.69 11.36
CA GLU A 72 23.92 21.53 10.74
C GLU A 72 22.41 21.84 10.73
N PRO A 73 21.71 21.75 9.59
CA PRO A 73 20.32 22.13 9.54
C PRO A 73 19.56 21.25 10.54
N GLU A 74 19.00 21.87 11.60
CA GLU A 74 18.04 21.19 12.46
C GLU A 74 16.90 20.72 11.55
N ILE A 75 16.64 19.41 11.56
CA ILE A 75 15.55 18.84 10.78
C ILE A 75 14.25 19.29 11.44
N ASP A 76 13.51 20.17 10.79
CA ASP A 76 12.14 20.45 11.20
C ASP A 76 11.28 19.21 10.90
N VAL A 77 11.04 18.42 11.94
CA VAL A 77 10.22 17.20 11.87
C VAL A 77 8.82 17.51 11.36
N GLY A 78 8.25 18.66 11.75
CA GLY A 78 6.93 19.09 11.31
C GLY A 78 6.91 19.34 9.80
N GLU A 79 7.93 20.03 9.28
CA GLU A 79 8.08 20.29 7.84
C GLU A 79 8.22 18.99 7.04
N VAL A 80 9.09 18.06 7.48
CA VAL A 80 9.27 16.77 6.78
C VAL A 80 7.99 15.94 6.76
N VAL A 81 7.24 15.92 7.87
CA VAL A 81 5.95 15.24 7.96
C VAL A 81 4.92 15.91 7.06
N ALA A 82 4.84 17.24 7.06
CA ALA A 82 3.93 17.99 6.20
C ALA A 82 4.18 17.71 4.71
N ASP A 83 5.44 17.77 4.29
CA ASP A 83 5.87 17.44 2.93
C ASP A 83 5.51 16.01 2.54
N ALA A 84 5.67 15.06 3.45
CA ALA A 84 5.30 13.67 3.20
C ALA A 84 3.78 13.51 3.05
N LEU A 85 2.98 14.12 3.92
CA LEU A 85 1.52 14.04 3.84
C LEU A 85 0.99 14.70 2.55
N GLN A 86 1.52 15.87 2.20
CA GLN A 86 1.20 16.55 0.94
C GLN A 86 1.59 15.69 -0.27
N ARG A 87 2.83 15.17 -0.27
CA ARG A 87 3.31 14.25 -1.30
C ARG A 87 2.40 13.05 -1.41
N HIS A 88 1.91 12.46 -0.33
CA HIS A 88 1.03 11.30 -0.41
C HIS A 88 -0.41 11.63 -0.79
N GLY A 89 -0.77 12.91 -0.97
CA GLY A 89 -2.12 13.35 -1.34
C GLY A 89 -3.12 13.17 -0.20
N VAL A 90 -2.67 13.34 1.05
CA VAL A 90 -3.56 13.27 2.21
C VAL A 90 -4.49 14.50 2.22
N PRO A 91 -5.81 14.35 2.47
CA PRO A 91 -6.71 15.48 2.58
C PRO A 91 -6.22 16.51 3.60
N ALA A 92 -6.31 17.80 3.27
CA ALA A 92 -5.69 18.88 4.04
C ALA A 92 -6.06 18.88 5.53
N SER A 93 -7.34 18.68 5.85
CA SER A 93 -7.81 18.63 7.25
C SER A 93 -7.25 17.44 8.04
N LEU A 94 -7.03 16.30 7.38
CA LEU A 94 -6.40 15.15 8.01
C LEU A 94 -4.88 15.36 8.13
N ALA A 95 -4.25 16.00 7.14
CA ALA A 95 -2.83 16.31 7.18
C ALA A 95 -2.51 17.25 8.35
N GLU A 96 -3.27 18.34 8.52
CA GLU A 96 -3.13 19.29 9.63
C GLU A 96 -3.18 18.58 11.00
N GLN A 97 -4.20 17.73 11.20
CA GLN A 97 -4.33 16.94 12.44
C GLN A 97 -3.14 16.01 12.71
N LEU A 98 -2.60 15.38 11.66
CA LEU A 98 -1.46 14.48 11.81
C LEU A 98 -0.15 15.24 12.02
N ILE A 99 0.01 16.44 11.44
CA ILE A 99 1.16 17.31 11.67
C ILE A 99 1.15 17.79 13.12
N ASP A 100 0.03 18.32 13.61
CA ASP A 100 -0.11 18.78 14.99
C ASP A 100 0.22 17.66 16.00
N ALA A 101 -0.29 16.45 15.75
CA ALA A 101 0.00 15.29 16.58
C ALA A 101 1.47 14.84 16.51
N ALA A 102 2.10 14.94 15.33
CA ALA A 102 3.50 14.57 15.14
C ALA A 102 4.45 15.58 15.81
N SER A 103 4.17 16.89 15.69
CA SER A 103 4.93 17.97 16.31
C SER A 103 4.84 17.98 17.83
N GLY A 104 3.82 17.34 18.42
CA GLY A 104 3.69 17.18 19.86
C GLY A 104 4.65 16.15 20.47
N LEU A 105 5.34 15.34 19.67
CA LEU A 105 6.31 14.34 20.15
C LEU A 105 7.72 14.90 20.16
N ASP A 106 8.41 14.81 21.30
CA ASP A 106 9.81 15.19 21.45
C ASP A 106 10.74 14.12 20.82
N THR A 107 10.97 14.24 19.50
CA THR A 107 11.82 13.33 18.73
C THR A 107 12.42 14.05 17.53
N GLU A 108 13.63 13.66 17.14
CA GLU A 108 14.29 14.11 15.91
C GLU A 108 14.02 13.18 14.70
N ASP A 109 13.37 12.02 14.89
CA ASP A 109 13.01 11.10 13.79
C ASP A 109 11.57 11.38 13.26
N PRO A 110 11.41 11.93 12.04
CA PRO A 110 10.09 12.20 11.47
C PRO A 110 9.23 10.97 11.26
N ARG A 111 9.84 9.78 11.06
CA ARG A 111 9.10 8.53 10.91
C ARG A 111 8.50 8.08 12.23
N LEU A 112 9.21 8.31 13.33
CA LEU A 112 8.69 8.01 14.66
C LEU A 112 7.57 9.00 15.03
N ALA A 113 7.77 10.30 14.74
CA ALA A 113 6.75 11.33 14.93
C ALA A 113 5.46 11.02 14.16
N LEU A 114 5.55 10.78 12.85
CA LEU A 114 4.38 10.39 12.05
C LEU A 114 3.81 9.04 12.49
N GLY A 115 4.65 8.07 12.85
CA GLY A 115 4.20 6.78 13.37
C GLY A 115 3.35 6.93 14.63
N SER A 116 3.78 7.77 15.57
CA SER A 116 3.04 8.09 16.79
C SER A 116 1.72 8.84 16.51
N ALA A 117 1.73 9.79 15.58
CA ALA A 117 0.53 10.49 15.15
C ALA A 117 -0.50 9.53 14.52
N LEU A 118 -0.03 8.63 13.65
CA LEU A 118 -0.88 7.60 13.05
C LEU A 118 -1.45 6.62 14.09
N ASP A 119 -0.67 6.22 15.08
CA ASP A 119 -1.12 5.33 16.17
C ASP A 119 -2.18 6.01 17.05
N SER A 120 -2.02 7.31 17.30
CA SER A 120 -2.97 8.11 18.08
C SER A 120 -4.29 8.35 17.33
N TYR A 121 -4.23 8.47 16.01
CA TYR A 121 -5.40 8.82 15.19
C TYR A 121 -6.16 7.60 14.64
N PHE A 122 -5.47 6.49 14.35
CA PHE A 122 -6.05 5.31 13.70
C PHE A 122 -6.00 4.06 14.58
N THR A 123 -6.91 3.13 14.33
CA THR A 123 -6.89 1.81 14.97
C THR A 123 -6.27 0.78 14.03
N PHE A 124 -5.36 -0.04 14.55
CA PHE A 124 -4.76 -1.18 13.84
C PHE A 124 -5.23 -2.48 14.51
N ASN A 125 -5.94 -3.31 13.75
CA ASN A 125 -6.50 -4.58 14.22
C ASN A 125 -6.30 -5.66 13.14
N PRO A 126 -5.12 -6.30 13.10
CA PRO A 126 -4.76 -7.33 12.13
C PRO A 126 -5.80 -8.46 12.04
N LEU A 127 -5.95 -9.05 10.86
CA LEU A 127 -6.82 -10.21 10.70
C LEU A 127 -6.30 -11.40 11.51
N PRO A 128 -7.22 -12.20 12.09
CA PRO A 128 -6.84 -13.39 12.83
C PRO A 128 -6.04 -14.36 11.95
N ASP A 129 -5.15 -15.09 12.60
CA ASP A 129 -4.21 -16.00 11.95
C ASP A 129 -4.64 -17.47 12.02
N GLY A 130 -5.85 -17.74 12.48
CA GLY A 130 -6.45 -19.08 12.58
C GLY A 130 -6.12 -19.85 13.87
N ARG A 131 -5.49 -19.23 14.87
CA ARG A 131 -5.18 -19.90 16.16
C ARG A 131 -6.36 -20.02 17.13
N SER A 132 -7.46 -19.35 16.85
CA SER A 132 -8.69 -19.42 17.64
C SER A 132 -9.88 -19.25 16.72
N PRO A 133 -11.00 -19.95 16.97
CA PRO A 133 -12.21 -19.77 16.19
C PRO A 133 -12.65 -18.31 16.26
N VAL A 134 -12.75 -17.70 15.09
CA VAL A 134 -13.28 -16.35 14.92
C VAL A 134 -14.58 -16.41 14.14
N LYS A 135 -15.31 -15.29 14.14
CA LYS A 135 -16.42 -15.10 13.21
C LYS A 135 -15.94 -15.32 11.78
N PRO A 136 -16.74 -15.95 10.90
CA PRO A 136 -16.44 -16.00 9.48
C PRO A 136 -16.11 -14.60 8.95
N LEU A 137 -15.11 -14.48 8.09
CA LEU A 137 -14.70 -13.22 7.48
C LEU A 137 -15.28 -13.13 6.08
N ALA A 138 -16.15 -12.16 5.81
CA ALA A 138 -16.62 -11.87 4.46
C ALA A 138 -15.82 -10.73 3.85
N LEU A 139 -15.16 -10.99 2.73
CA LEU A 139 -14.44 -9.98 1.98
C LEU A 139 -15.42 -9.24 1.09
N VAL A 140 -15.62 -7.94 1.33
CA VAL A 140 -16.58 -7.10 0.60
C VAL A 140 -15.87 -5.90 -0.03
N GLY A 141 -16.44 -5.32 -1.07
CA GLY A 141 -15.86 -4.16 -1.76
C GLY A 141 -16.18 -4.13 -3.25
N PRO A 142 -15.74 -3.09 -3.97
CA PRO A 142 -16.07 -2.88 -5.37
C PRO A 142 -15.46 -3.96 -6.28
N PRO A 143 -15.95 -4.11 -7.52
CA PRO A 143 -15.31 -4.97 -8.52
C PRO A 143 -13.82 -4.64 -8.68
N GLY A 144 -12.99 -5.68 -8.87
CA GLY A 144 -11.55 -5.51 -9.08
C GLY A 144 -10.72 -5.12 -7.84
N SER A 145 -11.30 -5.00 -6.65
CA SER A 145 -10.55 -4.66 -5.43
C SER A 145 -9.60 -5.76 -4.91
N GLY A 146 -9.71 -6.98 -5.44
CA GLY A 146 -8.83 -8.10 -5.11
C GLY A 146 -9.37 -9.06 -4.04
N LYS A 147 -10.68 -9.04 -3.73
CA LYS A 147 -11.35 -9.93 -2.76
C LYS A 147 -10.96 -11.40 -2.91
N THR A 148 -11.17 -11.98 -4.10
CA THR A 148 -10.85 -13.39 -4.39
C THR A 148 -9.38 -13.72 -4.14
N LEU A 149 -8.46 -12.83 -4.53
CA LEU A 149 -7.02 -13.02 -4.32
C LEU A 149 -6.66 -12.94 -2.83
N VAL A 150 -7.31 -12.04 -2.10
CA VAL A 150 -7.15 -11.89 -0.65
C VAL A 150 -7.70 -13.11 0.08
N ALA A 151 -8.85 -13.67 -0.33
CA ALA A 151 -9.38 -14.92 0.21
C ALA A 151 -8.37 -16.06 0.04
N ALA A 152 -7.81 -16.21 -1.16
CA ALA A 152 -6.78 -17.21 -1.43
C ALA A 152 -5.52 -17.00 -0.58
N LYS A 153 -5.05 -15.74 -0.41
CA LYS A 153 -3.89 -15.41 0.44
C LYS A 153 -4.14 -15.72 1.91
N LEU A 154 -5.33 -15.38 2.43
CA LEU A 154 -5.72 -15.69 3.81
C LEU A 154 -5.82 -17.20 4.04
N ALA A 155 -6.43 -17.92 3.09
CA ALA A 155 -6.50 -19.37 3.14
C ALA A 155 -5.10 -20.01 3.15
N ALA A 156 -4.22 -19.58 2.23
CA ALA A 156 -2.84 -20.05 2.18
C ALA A 156 -2.10 -19.78 3.49
N ARG A 157 -2.21 -18.56 4.04
CA ARG A 157 -1.58 -18.19 5.31
C ARG A 157 -2.04 -19.08 6.48
N ALA A 158 -3.33 -19.38 6.56
CA ALA A 158 -3.89 -20.25 7.60
C ALA A 158 -3.48 -21.72 7.40
N VAL A 159 -3.48 -22.22 6.17
CA VAL A 159 -2.98 -23.57 5.82
C VAL A 159 -1.51 -23.74 6.17
N PHE A 160 -0.65 -22.76 5.86
CA PHE A 160 0.76 -22.79 6.25
C PHE A 160 0.95 -22.84 7.77
N ARG A 161 0.01 -22.29 8.53
CA ARG A 161 -0.03 -22.34 10.00
C ARG A 161 -0.73 -23.59 10.55
N LYS A 162 -1.10 -24.55 9.68
CA LYS A 162 -1.80 -25.80 10.02
C LYS A 162 -3.18 -25.58 10.65
N CYS A 163 -3.83 -24.45 10.36
CA CYS A 163 -5.20 -24.19 10.79
C CYS A 163 -6.17 -24.82 9.79
N SER A 164 -7.33 -25.26 10.27
CA SER A 164 -8.43 -25.70 9.42
C SER A 164 -9.12 -24.48 8.79
N VAL A 165 -9.39 -24.54 7.48
CA VAL A 165 -9.95 -23.41 6.71
C VAL A 165 -11.17 -23.86 5.91
N GLY A 166 -12.26 -23.10 6.05
CA GLY A 166 -13.45 -23.21 5.22
C GLY A 166 -13.46 -22.06 4.22
N VAL A 167 -13.69 -22.35 2.94
CA VAL A 167 -13.75 -21.33 1.90
C VAL A 167 -15.10 -21.41 1.23
N ILE A 168 -15.81 -20.28 1.23
CA ILE A 168 -17.13 -20.12 0.64
C ILE A 168 -17.03 -19.01 -0.40
N THR A 169 -17.64 -19.20 -1.56
CA THR A 169 -17.83 -18.13 -2.54
C THR A 169 -19.30 -17.86 -2.78
N THR A 170 -19.65 -16.58 -2.80
CA THR A 170 -20.96 -16.07 -3.24
C THR A 170 -20.85 -15.35 -4.59
N ASP A 171 -19.68 -15.35 -5.24
CA ASP A 171 -19.46 -14.75 -6.56
C ASP A 171 -19.79 -15.74 -7.67
N THR A 172 -21.08 -16.05 -7.83
CA THR A 172 -21.59 -17.01 -8.84
C THR A 172 -21.93 -16.36 -10.17
N VAL A 173 -22.11 -15.05 -10.20
CA VAL A 173 -22.54 -14.30 -11.39
C VAL A 173 -21.36 -13.96 -12.30
N ARG A 174 -20.17 -13.73 -11.74
CA ARG A 174 -19.00 -13.36 -12.51
C ARG A 174 -18.39 -14.56 -13.23
N ALA A 175 -18.35 -14.51 -14.55
CA ALA A 175 -17.67 -15.51 -15.38
C ALA A 175 -16.21 -15.73 -14.90
N GLY A 176 -15.87 -16.98 -14.57
CA GLY A 176 -14.53 -17.39 -14.13
C GLY A 176 -14.14 -17.00 -12.69
N GLY A 177 -15.01 -16.33 -11.92
CA GLY A 177 -14.74 -15.97 -10.52
C GLY A 177 -14.60 -17.21 -9.63
N VAL A 178 -15.57 -18.12 -9.73
CA VAL A 178 -15.55 -19.42 -9.04
C VAL A 178 -14.33 -20.25 -9.47
N ASP A 179 -14.04 -20.33 -10.77
CA ASP A 179 -12.93 -21.13 -11.30
C ASP A 179 -11.57 -20.67 -10.78
N GLN A 180 -11.37 -19.36 -10.65
CA GLN A 180 -10.14 -18.80 -10.10
C GLN A 180 -9.94 -19.23 -8.65
N LEU A 181 -10.95 -19.08 -7.80
CA LEU A 181 -10.84 -19.48 -6.39
C LEU A 181 -10.74 -21.00 -6.25
N ALA A 182 -11.47 -21.76 -7.07
CA ALA A 182 -11.42 -23.22 -7.12
C ALA A 182 -10.02 -23.75 -7.47
N ALA A 183 -9.31 -23.08 -8.38
CA ALA A 183 -7.94 -23.43 -8.70
C ALA A 183 -7.02 -23.31 -7.48
N PHE A 184 -7.14 -22.22 -6.72
CA PHE A 184 -6.36 -22.00 -5.50
C PHE A 184 -6.71 -23.00 -4.39
N THR A 185 -7.99 -23.21 -4.11
CA THR A 185 -8.42 -24.14 -3.06
C THR A 185 -8.03 -25.58 -3.38
N ARG A 186 -8.09 -26.01 -4.64
CA ARG A 186 -7.62 -27.33 -5.08
C ARG A 186 -6.13 -27.54 -4.81
N LEU A 187 -5.29 -26.55 -5.10
CA LEU A 187 -3.85 -26.60 -4.80
C LEU A 187 -3.58 -26.75 -3.29
N MET A 188 -4.41 -26.11 -2.46
CA MET A 188 -4.33 -26.18 -0.99
C MET A 188 -5.09 -27.38 -0.38
N LYS A 189 -5.75 -28.21 -1.20
CA LYS A 189 -6.63 -29.31 -0.79
C LYS A 189 -7.77 -28.86 0.14
N LEU A 190 -8.27 -27.63 -0.06
CA LEU A 190 -9.44 -27.09 0.65
C LEU A 190 -10.72 -27.36 -0.14
N LYS A 191 -11.82 -27.60 0.56
CA LYS A 191 -13.15 -27.67 -0.05
C LYS A 191 -13.66 -26.24 -0.26
N LEU A 192 -14.07 -25.93 -1.48
CA LEU A 192 -14.78 -24.68 -1.81
C LEU A 192 -16.28 -24.96 -1.82
N ALA A 193 -17.04 -24.22 -1.02
CA ALA A 193 -18.50 -24.20 -1.09
C ALA A 193 -18.95 -23.02 -1.96
N THR A 194 -19.88 -23.26 -2.86
CA THR A 194 -20.50 -22.23 -3.69
C THR A 194 -21.93 -22.04 -3.22
N VAL A 195 -22.32 -20.81 -2.89
CA VAL A 195 -23.66 -20.47 -2.38
C VAL A 195 -24.20 -19.26 -3.13
N GLU A 196 -25.50 -19.25 -3.40
CA GLU A 196 -26.15 -18.21 -4.21
C GLU A 196 -27.07 -17.30 -3.38
N ASP A 197 -27.51 -17.78 -2.22
CA ASP A 197 -28.51 -17.10 -1.40
C ASP A 197 -28.16 -17.13 0.11
N PRO A 198 -28.79 -16.27 0.93
CA PRO A 198 -28.54 -16.18 2.36
C PRO A 198 -28.78 -17.50 3.13
N ASP A 199 -29.80 -18.28 2.76
CA ASP A 199 -30.14 -19.52 3.47
C ASP A 199 -29.08 -20.60 3.21
N ALA A 200 -28.59 -20.70 1.97
CA ALA A 200 -27.48 -21.55 1.59
C ALA A 200 -26.18 -21.13 2.30
N LEU A 201 -25.92 -19.82 2.45
CA LEU A 201 -24.77 -19.31 3.20
C LEU A 201 -24.87 -19.67 4.69
N ALA A 202 -26.05 -19.55 5.30
CA ALA A 202 -26.28 -19.98 6.68
C ALA A 202 -25.99 -21.48 6.84
N GLY A 203 -26.49 -22.32 5.93
CA GLY A 203 -26.19 -23.75 5.89
C GLY A 203 -24.69 -24.06 5.74
N ALA A 204 -23.97 -23.29 4.93
CA ALA A 204 -22.52 -23.43 4.80
C ALA A 204 -21.77 -23.08 6.10
N PHE A 205 -22.22 -22.07 6.84
CA PHE A 205 -21.66 -21.77 8.16
C PHE A 205 -21.87 -22.92 9.16
N GLU A 206 -23.02 -23.60 9.12
CA GLU A 206 -23.27 -24.79 9.95
C GLU A 206 -22.23 -25.89 9.72
N VAL A 207 -21.94 -26.18 8.44
CA VAL A 207 -20.95 -27.18 8.03
C VAL A 207 -19.54 -26.83 8.52
N HIS A 208 -19.22 -25.53 8.58
CA HIS A 208 -17.90 -25.03 8.95
C HIS A 208 -17.77 -24.57 10.42
N ARG A 209 -18.77 -24.81 11.29
CA ARG A 209 -18.76 -24.36 12.70
C ARG A 209 -17.53 -24.74 13.52
N ARG A 210 -16.85 -25.84 13.17
CA ARG A 210 -15.66 -26.36 13.87
C ARG A 210 -14.34 -26.02 13.16
N THR A 211 -14.40 -25.18 12.15
CA THR A 211 -13.23 -24.75 11.39
C THR A 211 -12.63 -23.49 12.03
N ASP A 212 -11.31 -23.44 12.13
CA ASP A 212 -10.62 -22.34 12.83
C ASP A 212 -10.82 -20.99 12.13
N LEU A 213 -10.92 -21.01 10.80
CA LEU A 213 -11.15 -19.83 9.97
C LEU A 213 -12.11 -20.15 8.82
N VAL A 214 -13.15 -19.32 8.68
CA VAL A 214 -14.07 -19.39 7.54
C VAL A 214 -13.95 -18.10 6.74
N LEU A 215 -13.69 -18.23 5.44
CA LEU A 215 -13.53 -17.12 4.51
C LEU A 215 -14.67 -17.14 3.50
N VAL A 216 -15.32 -16.00 3.34
CA VAL A 216 -16.39 -15.79 2.36
C VAL A 216 -15.89 -14.79 1.32
N ASP A 217 -15.72 -15.24 0.08
CA ASP A 217 -15.46 -14.38 -1.08
C ASP A 217 -16.80 -13.92 -1.65
N THR A 218 -17.02 -12.61 -1.72
CA THR A 218 -18.27 -12.06 -2.27
C THR A 218 -18.06 -11.48 -3.66
N ALA A 219 -19.14 -11.42 -4.44
CA ALA A 219 -19.16 -10.63 -5.67
C ALA A 219 -18.80 -9.16 -5.39
N GLY A 220 -18.22 -8.49 -6.38
CA GLY A 220 -18.02 -7.05 -6.32
C GLY A 220 -19.35 -6.31 -6.41
N ARG A 221 -19.54 -5.31 -5.55
CA ARG A 221 -20.78 -4.51 -5.50
C ARG A 221 -20.50 -3.06 -5.82
N ASN A 222 -21.38 -2.43 -6.58
CA ASN A 222 -21.34 -0.99 -6.77
C ASN A 222 -21.84 -0.31 -5.48
N PRO A 223 -20.97 0.44 -4.76
CA PRO A 223 -21.35 1.11 -3.51
C PRO A 223 -22.50 2.12 -3.66
N TYR A 224 -22.73 2.61 -4.89
CA TYR A 224 -23.73 3.64 -5.20
C TYR A 224 -25.02 3.06 -5.78
N ASP A 225 -25.07 1.75 -5.99
CA ASP A 225 -26.29 1.05 -6.38
C ASP A 225 -26.99 0.50 -5.13
N ALA A 226 -28.24 0.92 -4.92
CA ALA A 226 -28.98 0.59 -3.71
C ALA A 226 -29.38 -0.89 -3.64
N GLU A 227 -29.64 -1.52 -4.79
CA GLU A 227 -30.02 -2.93 -4.88
C GLU A 227 -28.82 -3.81 -4.56
N ASP A 228 -27.66 -3.51 -5.16
CA ASP A 228 -26.39 -4.19 -4.86
C ASP A 228 -26.03 -4.17 -3.37
N MET A 229 -26.21 -3.01 -2.73
CA MET A 229 -25.90 -2.83 -1.31
C MET A 229 -26.95 -3.49 -0.41
N GLN A 230 -28.22 -3.54 -0.83
CA GLN A 230 -29.28 -4.26 -0.14
C GLN A 230 -29.08 -5.77 -0.21
N ASP A 231 -28.72 -6.31 -1.38
CA ASP A 231 -28.38 -7.72 -1.57
C ASP A 231 -27.19 -8.13 -0.72
N LEU A 232 -26.12 -7.31 -0.72
CA LEU A 232 -24.96 -7.56 0.13
C LEU A 232 -25.35 -7.59 1.61
N ARG A 233 -26.20 -6.66 2.05
CA ARG A 233 -26.68 -6.62 3.44
C ARG A 233 -27.52 -7.86 3.78
N ALA A 234 -28.37 -8.32 2.87
CA ALA A 234 -29.16 -9.54 3.06
C ALA A 234 -28.25 -10.76 3.20
N MET A 235 -27.26 -10.90 2.32
CA MET A 235 -26.25 -11.96 2.37
C MET A 235 -25.48 -11.95 3.70
N LEU A 236 -25.00 -10.78 4.14
CA LEU A 236 -24.28 -10.64 5.41
C LEU A 236 -25.17 -10.87 6.64
N SER A 237 -26.49 -10.82 6.51
CA SER A 237 -27.43 -11.09 7.61
C SER A 237 -27.70 -12.58 7.80
N ALA A 238 -27.18 -13.45 6.93
CA ALA A 238 -27.33 -14.91 7.00
C ALA A 238 -26.71 -15.55 8.25
N GLY A 239 -25.78 -14.85 8.92
CA GLY A 239 -25.08 -15.37 10.10
C GLY A 239 -24.25 -14.31 10.79
N GLU A 240 -23.55 -14.69 11.85
CA GLU A 240 -22.60 -13.82 12.55
C GLU A 240 -21.27 -13.69 11.78
N VAL A 241 -21.32 -13.10 10.59
CA VAL A 241 -20.17 -12.85 9.74
C VAL A 241 -19.58 -11.46 10.00
N GLU A 242 -18.26 -11.35 9.94
CA GLU A 242 -17.56 -10.07 9.99
C GLU A 242 -17.20 -9.60 8.58
N PRO A 243 -17.81 -8.51 8.08
CA PRO A 243 -17.45 -7.97 6.78
C PRO A 243 -16.16 -7.12 6.86
N ILE A 244 -15.19 -7.49 6.02
CA ILE A 244 -13.90 -6.81 5.86
C ILE A 244 -13.91 -6.09 4.52
N LEU A 245 -13.77 -4.76 4.55
CA LEU A 245 -13.72 -3.95 3.35
C LEU A 245 -12.37 -4.14 2.65
N VAL A 246 -12.38 -4.60 1.41
CA VAL A 246 -11.20 -4.72 0.56
C VAL A 246 -11.19 -3.57 -0.44
N LEU A 247 -10.20 -2.68 -0.32
CA LEU A 247 -10.00 -1.57 -1.24
C LEU A 247 -8.54 -1.49 -1.69
N PRO A 248 -8.29 -1.16 -2.97
CA PRO A 248 -6.93 -0.94 -3.42
C PRO A 248 -6.39 0.41 -2.93
N ALA A 249 -5.09 0.46 -2.67
CA ALA A 249 -4.35 1.70 -2.55
C ALA A 249 -4.27 2.43 -3.91
N GLY A 250 -3.87 3.70 -3.87
CA GLY A 250 -3.65 4.52 -5.06
C GLY A 250 -4.93 5.04 -5.74
N LEU A 251 -6.08 4.91 -5.08
CA LEU A 251 -7.32 5.58 -5.50
C LEU A 251 -7.24 7.09 -5.24
N ASP A 252 -8.15 7.86 -5.86
CA ASP A 252 -8.46 9.21 -5.39
C ASP A 252 -8.94 9.18 -3.93
N ALA A 253 -8.48 10.15 -3.14
CA ALA A 253 -8.69 10.13 -1.70
C ALA A 253 -10.14 10.38 -1.29
N LEU A 254 -10.85 11.28 -1.98
CA LEU A 254 -12.24 11.62 -1.67
C LEU A 254 -13.17 10.53 -2.17
N GLU A 255 -12.98 10.06 -3.40
CA GLU A 255 -13.77 8.97 -3.98
C GLU A 255 -13.66 7.69 -3.15
N ALA A 256 -12.44 7.33 -2.73
CA ALA A 256 -12.24 6.15 -1.90
C ALA A 256 -12.90 6.29 -0.51
N ALA A 257 -12.91 7.50 0.05
CA ALA A 257 -13.53 7.77 1.33
C ALA A 257 -15.07 7.66 1.25
N ASP A 258 -15.69 8.18 0.18
CA ASP A 258 -17.14 8.08 -0.03
C ASP A 258 -17.59 6.64 -0.29
N MET A 259 -16.82 5.90 -1.10
CA MET A 259 -17.02 4.47 -1.29
C MET A 259 -16.98 3.69 0.03
N ALA A 260 -16.00 3.99 0.89
CA ALA A 260 -15.89 3.33 2.19
C ALA A 260 -17.05 3.66 3.14
N LEU A 261 -17.62 4.87 3.08
CA LEU A 261 -18.81 5.23 3.83
C LEU A 261 -20.04 4.41 3.40
N ALA A 262 -20.20 4.18 2.09
CA ALA A 262 -21.28 3.34 1.60
C ALA A 262 -21.16 1.91 2.15
N PHE A 263 -19.97 1.31 2.10
CA PHE A 263 -19.74 0.00 2.70
C PHE A 263 -19.87 0.00 4.23
N LYS A 264 -19.56 1.11 4.91
CA LYS A 264 -19.78 1.25 6.37
C LYS A 264 -21.24 0.99 6.75
N ALA A 265 -22.18 1.37 5.89
CA ALA A 265 -23.62 1.15 6.13
C ALA A 265 -24.01 -0.33 6.18
N VAL A 266 -23.21 -1.23 5.59
CA VAL A 266 -23.41 -2.69 5.66
C VAL A 266 -22.58 -3.36 6.76
N GLY A 267 -22.00 -2.57 7.67
CA GLY A 267 -21.41 -3.08 8.91
C GLY A 267 -19.90 -3.30 8.88
N VAL A 268 -19.19 -2.91 7.82
CA VAL A 268 -17.71 -3.01 7.81
C VAL A 268 -17.10 -2.16 8.91
N ARG A 269 -16.15 -2.74 9.64
CA ARG A 269 -15.38 -2.07 10.71
C ARG A 269 -13.88 -2.07 10.47
N ARG A 270 -13.41 -2.98 9.60
CA ARG A 270 -11.99 -3.12 9.26
C ARG A 270 -11.81 -3.04 7.75
N MET A 271 -10.66 -2.53 7.35
CA MET A 271 -10.25 -2.45 5.95
C MET A 271 -8.94 -3.18 5.70
N LEU A 272 -8.92 -3.94 4.61
CA LEU A 272 -7.74 -4.58 4.04
C LEU A 272 -7.35 -3.83 2.76
N VAL A 273 -6.08 -3.44 2.68
CA VAL A 273 -5.58 -2.64 1.56
C VAL A 273 -4.91 -3.53 0.52
N THR A 274 -5.29 -3.45 -0.75
CA THR A 274 -4.61 -4.19 -1.83
C THR A 274 -3.76 -3.27 -2.70
N ARG A 275 -2.91 -3.86 -3.55
CA ARG A 275 -2.03 -3.13 -4.50
C ARG A 275 -1.13 -2.09 -3.82
N LEU A 276 -0.75 -2.33 -2.57
CA LEU A 276 0.07 -1.38 -1.81
C LEU A 276 1.48 -1.25 -2.41
N ASP A 277 1.97 -2.31 -3.06
CA ASP A 277 3.21 -2.36 -3.85
C ASP A 277 3.16 -1.53 -5.14
N MET A 278 1.96 -1.24 -5.65
CA MET A 278 1.76 -0.45 -6.87
C MET A 278 1.39 1.00 -6.58
N ALA A 279 1.14 1.36 -5.32
CA ALA A 279 0.70 2.69 -4.94
C ALA A 279 1.88 3.63 -4.68
N ARG A 280 1.91 4.75 -5.39
CA ARG A 280 2.88 5.85 -5.14
C ARG A 280 2.37 6.88 -4.14
N ARG A 281 1.07 6.87 -3.86
CA ARG A 281 0.35 7.80 -2.99
C ARG A 281 -0.48 6.98 -2.01
N LEU A 282 -0.43 7.35 -0.73
CA LEU A 282 -1.14 6.64 0.35
C LEU A 282 -2.26 7.49 0.98
N GLY A 283 -2.53 8.68 0.43
CA GLY A 283 -3.57 9.58 0.92
C GLY A 283 -4.95 8.95 0.94
N SER A 284 -5.32 8.17 -0.08
CA SER A 284 -6.59 7.42 -0.08
C SER A 284 -6.69 6.39 1.02
N VAL A 285 -5.59 5.70 1.35
CA VAL A 285 -5.56 4.72 2.44
C VAL A 285 -5.88 5.38 3.78
N LEU A 286 -5.30 6.55 4.06
CA LEU A 286 -5.58 7.31 5.27
C LEU A 286 -6.98 7.95 5.23
N ALA A 287 -7.42 8.47 4.09
CA ALA A 287 -8.72 9.11 3.92
C ALA A 287 -9.87 8.12 4.16
N ILE A 288 -9.78 6.90 3.63
CA ILE A 288 -10.73 5.81 3.87
C ILE A 288 -10.88 5.58 5.39
N ALA A 289 -9.76 5.32 6.08
CA ALA A 289 -9.76 5.00 7.49
C ALA A 289 -10.31 6.16 8.33
N ALA A 290 -9.94 7.40 8.01
CA ALA A 290 -10.35 8.58 8.75
C ALA A 290 -11.86 8.85 8.57
N ARG A 291 -12.32 8.88 7.31
CA ARG A 291 -13.70 9.25 6.99
C ARG A 291 -14.71 8.20 7.43
N ALA A 292 -14.40 6.93 7.17
CA ALA A 292 -15.25 5.81 7.54
C ALA A 292 -14.95 5.26 8.95
N ARG A 293 -13.96 5.80 9.68
CA ARG A 293 -13.53 5.31 11.01
C ARG A 293 -13.31 3.80 11.02
N LEU A 294 -12.60 3.29 10.02
CA LEU A 294 -12.29 1.87 9.89
C LEU A 294 -10.92 1.59 10.50
N SER A 295 -10.77 0.42 11.12
CA SER A 295 -9.46 -0.05 11.56
C SER A 295 -8.68 -0.64 10.37
N PHE A 296 -7.38 -0.34 10.29
CA PHE A 296 -6.49 -1.06 9.38
C PHE A 296 -6.32 -2.49 9.87
N CYS A 297 -6.39 -3.48 8.98
CA CYS A 297 -5.98 -4.84 9.30
C CYS A 297 -4.68 -5.20 8.57
N ASP A 298 -4.80 -5.87 7.43
CA ASP A 298 -3.69 -6.33 6.62
C ASP A 298 -3.60 -5.52 5.32
N ALA A 299 -2.45 -5.64 4.65
CA ALA A 299 -2.25 -5.15 3.31
C ALA A 299 -1.64 -6.22 2.41
N SER A 300 -2.06 -6.23 1.14
CA SER A 300 -1.45 -7.01 0.08
C SER A 300 -0.42 -6.17 -0.65
N ILE A 301 0.82 -6.66 -0.66
CA ILE A 301 2.02 -6.04 -1.28
C ILE A 301 2.62 -6.94 -2.39
N SER A 302 1.85 -7.90 -2.92
CA SER A 302 2.28 -8.73 -4.04
C SER A 302 1.08 -9.34 -4.77
N SER A 303 1.29 -9.74 -6.02
CA SER A 303 0.33 -10.54 -6.79
C SER A 303 0.37 -12.05 -6.43
N LYS A 304 1.40 -12.51 -5.74
CA LYS A 304 1.60 -13.94 -5.42
C LYS A 304 0.71 -14.38 -4.25
N VAL A 305 0.12 -15.57 -4.32
CA VAL A 305 -0.84 -16.04 -3.30
C VAL A 305 -0.18 -16.52 -2.01
N ALA A 306 0.98 -17.17 -2.09
CA ALA A 306 1.64 -17.75 -0.92
C ALA A 306 2.30 -16.70 0.00
N GLU A 307 2.49 -15.47 -0.47
CA GLU A 307 3.23 -14.42 0.24
C GLU A 307 2.60 -13.03 0.05
N GLY A 308 3.13 -12.05 0.77
CA GLY A 308 2.80 -10.64 0.57
C GLY A 308 1.44 -10.19 1.12
N LEU A 309 0.89 -10.89 2.12
CA LEU A 309 -0.16 -10.36 2.99
C LEU A 309 0.46 -10.04 4.36
N THR A 310 0.56 -8.77 4.70
CA THR A 310 1.23 -8.29 5.92
C THR A 310 0.27 -7.48 6.80
N PRO A 311 0.30 -7.64 8.13
CA PRO A 311 -0.37 -6.71 9.03
C PRO A 311 0.15 -5.28 8.82
N LEU A 312 -0.77 -4.31 8.79
CA LEU A 312 -0.41 -2.90 8.83
C LEU A 312 -0.16 -2.47 10.28
N ASN A 313 0.82 -1.59 10.46
CA ASN A 313 1.09 -0.94 11.74
C ASN A 313 1.52 0.51 11.49
N PRO A 314 1.39 1.41 12.49
CA PRO A 314 1.61 2.83 12.32
C PRO A 314 3.01 3.16 11.79
N LEU A 315 4.04 2.57 12.39
CA LEU A 315 5.43 2.83 12.03
C LEU A 315 5.79 2.32 10.64
N ALA A 316 5.22 1.20 10.21
CA ALA A 316 5.40 0.68 8.85
C ALA A 316 4.77 1.62 7.82
N LEU A 317 3.56 2.14 8.07
CA LEU A 317 2.95 3.16 7.20
C LEU A 317 3.79 4.44 7.16
N ALA A 318 4.25 4.93 8.31
CA ALA A 318 5.11 6.11 8.37
C ALA A 318 6.41 5.92 7.56
N ARG A 319 7.04 4.75 7.66
CA ARG A 319 8.23 4.40 6.85
C ARG A 319 7.95 4.30 5.35
N MET A 320 6.75 3.90 4.96
CA MET A 320 6.34 3.93 3.54
C MET A 320 6.11 5.35 3.03
N MET A 321 5.67 6.27 3.90
CA MET A 321 5.40 7.67 3.56
C MET A 321 6.66 8.54 3.58
N ILE A 322 7.58 8.22 4.47
CA ILE A 322 8.88 8.87 4.63
C ILE A 322 9.94 7.77 4.46
N PRO A 323 10.28 7.39 3.22
CA PRO A 323 11.35 6.45 2.97
C PRO A 323 12.67 7.01 3.51
N ALA A 324 13.58 6.12 3.94
CA ALA A 324 14.94 6.55 4.26
C ALA A 324 15.55 7.22 3.03
N GLU A 325 16.27 8.33 3.21
CA GLU A 325 17.10 8.87 2.14
C GLU A 325 18.08 7.77 1.71
N GLU A 326 17.86 7.19 0.53
CA GLU A 326 18.93 6.49 -0.15
C GLU A 326 19.99 7.55 -0.41
N LYS A 327 21.16 7.43 0.22
CA LYS A 327 22.34 8.19 -0.18
C LYS A 327 22.47 7.96 -1.69
N ALA A 328 22.15 8.99 -2.48
CA ALA A 328 22.30 8.92 -3.91
C ALA A 328 23.71 8.37 -4.19
N PRO A 329 23.87 7.35 -5.05
CA PRO A 329 25.20 6.87 -5.38
C PRO A 329 26.00 8.09 -5.82
N ALA A 330 27.13 8.33 -5.15
CA ALA A 330 27.99 9.46 -5.43
C ALA A 330 28.18 9.53 -6.95
N VAL A 331 27.59 10.55 -7.57
CA VAL A 331 27.74 10.79 -8.99
C VAL A 331 29.24 11.02 -9.16
N LYS A 332 29.95 10.00 -9.65
CA LYS A 332 31.35 10.17 -10.06
C LYS A 332 31.30 11.24 -11.12
N ASP A 333 31.90 12.39 -10.84
CA ASP A 333 32.12 13.49 -11.78
C ASP A 333 32.58 12.90 -13.11
N GLN A 334 31.66 12.73 -14.06
CA GLN A 334 32.02 12.58 -15.45
C GLN A 334 32.28 13.99 -15.92
N ALA A 335 33.58 14.28 -16.08
CA ALA A 335 34.07 15.53 -16.63
C ALA A 335 33.23 15.97 -17.85
N PRO A 336 32.94 17.28 -17.99
CA PRO A 336 32.06 17.77 -19.04
C PRO A 336 32.61 17.38 -20.40
N ARG A 337 31.83 16.63 -21.18
CA ARG A 337 32.12 16.37 -22.59
C ARG A 337 32.17 17.71 -23.30
N ARG A 338 33.37 18.11 -23.72
CA ARG A 338 33.59 19.28 -24.59
C ARG A 338 32.67 19.17 -25.81
N SER A 339 31.78 20.16 -25.96
CA SER A 339 31.02 20.36 -27.17
C SER A 339 31.98 20.71 -28.31
N ALA A 340 32.12 19.82 -29.29
CA ALA A 340 32.67 20.18 -30.59
C ALA A 340 31.58 20.95 -31.36
N ARG A 341 31.69 22.28 -31.37
CA ARG A 341 31.09 23.13 -32.41
C ARG A 341 32.19 23.49 -33.42
N ASN A 342 31.75 23.58 -34.67
CA ASN A 342 32.40 24.13 -35.88
C ASN A 342 33.15 23.17 -36.82
N ALA A 343 32.40 22.70 -37.82
CA ALA A 343 32.68 22.86 -39.25
C ALA A 343 31.28 22.90 -39.93
N GLY A 344 30.77 23.93 -40.59
CA GLY A 344 31.38 24.99 -41.39
C GLY A 344 31.17 24.64 -42.86
N TRP A 345 30.02 25.00 -43.45
CA TRP A 345 29.80 25.09 -44.90
C TRP A 345 28.78 26.20 -45.19
N ASP A 346 29.22 27.10 -46.06
CA ASP A 346 28.66 28.40 -46.42
C ASP A 346 27.37 28.32 -47.24
N GLU A 347 26.62 29.42 -47.20
CA GLU A 347 25.56 29.77 -48.14
C GLU A 347 26.14 29.98 -49.54
N ASP A 348 25.42 29.57 -50.59
CA ASP A 348 25.03 30.48 -51.66
C ASP A 348 24.00 29.86 -52.63
N ASP A 349 23.36 30.80 -53.31
CA ASP A 349 22.07 30.85 -53.99
C ASP A 349 22.03 30.18 -55.40
N GLU A 350 20.83 30.25 -55.98
CA GLU A 350 20.46 30.11 -57.41
C GLU A 350 19.88 28.77 -57.90
N GLY A 351 18.68 28.88 -58.46
CA GLY A 351 17.80 27.79 -58.82
C GLY A 351 17.82 27.38 -60.28
N HIS A 352 16.92 26.45 -60.63
CA HIS A 352 16.29 26.37 -61.94
C HIS A 352 15.16 25.32 -61.95
N GLN A 353 14.26 25.56 -62.90
CA GLN A 353 12.94 24.99 -63.11
C GLN A 353 12.92 23.57 -63.69
N ASP A 354 11.76 22.94 -63.54
CA ASP A 354 11.06 22.00 -64.43
C ASP A 354 11.80 20.75 -64.94
N HIS A 355 11.23 19.57 -64.64
CA HIS A 355 10.72 18.61 -65.64
C HIS A 355 10.39 17.25 -64.98
N GLU A 356 9.11 16.86 -65.03
CA GLU A 356 8.72 15.45 -65.17
C GLU A 356 9.08 14.97 -66.60
N PRO A 357 9.45 13.70 -66.85
CA PRO A 357 8.45 12.62 -66.82
C PRO A 357 8.93 11.21 -66.41
N ASP A 358 7.95 10.42 -65.97
CA ASP A 358 7.71 8.98 -66.15
C ASP A 358 8.76 8.11 -66.90
N ARG A 359 9.18 6.99 -66.26
CA ARG A 359 9.25 5.61 -66.84
C ARG A 359 9.77 4.56 -65.83
N THR A 360 9.03 3.46 -65.74
CA THR A 360 9.23 2.18 -65.01
C THR A 360 10.43 1.32 -65.50
N PRO A 361 10.64 0.04 -65.07
CA PRO A 361 11.17 -0.47 -63.79
C PRO A 361 12.28 -1.56 -63.96
N GLU A 362 13.29 -1.72 -63.07
CA GLU A 362 14.17 -2.92 -63.12
C GLU A 362 14.65 -3.49 -61.77
N ARG A 363 14.22 -4.75 -61.54
CA ARG A 363 14.93 -5.97 -61.08
C ARG A 363 15.77 -6.03 -59.78
N LYS A 364 15.26 -6.92 -58.90
CA LYS A 364 15.79 -7.78 -57.80
C LYS A 364 17.31 -8.06 -57.70
N PRO A 365 17.75 -8.46 -56.48
CA PRO A 365 18.16 -9.86 -56.23
C PRO A 365 17.48 -10.42 -54.95
N SER A 366 16.78 -11.57 -54.94
CA SER A 366 17.20 -12.98 -54.96
C SER A 366 17.99 -13.47 -53.74
N PHE A 367 17.28 -14.04 -52.75
CA PHE A 367 17.63 -15.18 -51.87
C PHE A 367 16.29 -15.53 -51.15
N GLY A 368 15.76 -16.74 -51.03
CA GLY A 368 16.24 -18.09 -51.29
C GLY A 368 15.86 -19.00 -50.11
N ARG A 369 14.79 -19.81 -50.28
CA ARG A 369 14.24 -20.90 -49.42
C ARG A 369 13.48 -20.46 -48.15
N GLY A 370 12.24 -20.88 -47.89
CA GLY A 370 11.36 -21.90 -48.49
C GLY A 370 10.77 -22.75 -47.37
N TYR A 371 9.44 -22.79 -47.23
CA TYR A 371 8.65 -23.93 -46.77
C TYR A 371 7.19 -23.72 -47.23
N GLU A 372 6.62 -24.80 -47.73
CA GLU A 372 5.37 -24.92 -48.48
C GLU A 372 4.14 -24.68 -47.59
N ALA A 373 3.14 -24.00 -48.15
CA ALA A 373 1.77 -24.01 -47.64
C ALA A 373 0.85 -24.34 -48.80
N GLU A 374 0.12 -25.44 -48.64
CA GLU A 374 -0.85 -25.99 -49.59
C GLU A 374 -2.09 -25.09 -49.70
N ASP A 375 -2.66 -25.12 -50.90
CA ASP A 375 -3.85 -24.38 -51.34
C ASP A 375 -5.09 -24.68 -50.49
N LEU A 376 -5.78 -23.63 -50.02
CA LEU A 376 -7.18 -23.68 -49.61
C LEU A 376 -7.90 -22.46 -50.18
N GLU A 377 -8.93 -22.77 -50.96
CA GLU A 377 -9.77 -21.87 -51.76
C GLU A 377 -10.52 -20.83 -50.91
N ASP A 378 -10.61 -19.63 -51.46
CA ASP A 378 -11.42 -18.52 -50.96
C ASP A 378 -12.92 -18.87 -50.99
N GLY A 379 -13.50 -19.05 -49.80
CA GLY A 379 -14.94 -19.08 -49.58
C GLY A 379 -15.29 -18.18 -48.40
N GLU A 380 -15.75 -16.95 -48.67
CA GLU A 380 -16.31 -16.07 -47.65
C GLU A 380 -17.62 -16.68 -47.10
N PRO A 381 -17.80 -16.83 -45.78
CA PRO A 381 -19.09 -17.20 -45.23
C PRO A 381 -19.98 -15.95 -45.06
N GLU A 382 -21.12 -15.94 -45.76
CA GLU A 382 -22.26 -15.07 -45.47
C GLU A 382 -22.68 -15.23 -44.01
N ILE A 383 -22.66 -14.12 -43.26
CA ILE A 383 -23.15 -14.04 -41.88
C ILE A 383 -24.65 -13.73 -41.95
N GLU A 384 -25.51 -14.72 -41.68
CA GLU A 384 -26.94 -14.51 -41.47
C GLU A 384 -27.18 -13.60 -40.24
N PRO A 385 -28.06 -12.58 -40.33
CA PRO A 385 -28.38 -11.73 -39.19
C PRO A 385 -29.23 -12.49 -38.15
N ALA A 386 -28.85 -12.35 -36.88
CA ALA A 386 -29.53 -12.97 -35.75
C ALA A 386 -31.04 -12.62 -35.67
N PRO A 387 -31.90 -13.56 -35.26
CA PRO A 387 -33.34 -13.32 -35.17
C PRO A 387 -33.68 -12.32 -34.04
N PRO A 388 -34.75 -11.51 -34.20
CA PRO A 388 -35.14 -10.51 -33.21
C PRO A 388 -35.65 -11.16 -31.91
N PRO A 389 -35.48 -10.48 -30.75
CA PRO A 389 -35.88 -11.03 -29.46
C PRO A 389 -37.41 -11.19 -29.36
N PRO A 390 -37.89 -12.18 -28.58
CA PRO A 390 -39.32 -12.43 -28.43
C PRO A 390 -40.03 -11.28 -27.70
N PRO A 391 -41.32 -11.02 -28.00
CA PRO A 391 -42.08 -9.95 -27.38
C PRO A 391 -42.28 -10.20 -25.86
N PRO A 392 -42.37 -9.12 -25.05
CA PRO A 392 -42.53 -9.24 -23.61
C PRO A 392 -43.84 -9.95 -23.25
N ARG A 393 -43.75 -10.96 -22.37
CA ARG A 393 -44.92 -11.69 -21.86
C ARG A 393 -45.83 -10.72 -21.10
N ARG A 394 -47.11 -10.71 -21.47
CA ARG A 394 -48.18 -10.01 -20.74
C ARG A 394 -48.15 -10.40 -19.26
N ALA A 395 -48.10 -9.39 -18.39
CA ALA A 395 -48.25 -9.54 -16.95
C ALA A 395 -49.56 -10.29 -16.63
N ALA A 396 -49.43 -11.41 -15.91
CA ALA A 396 -50.56 -12.12 -15.36
C ALA A 396 -51.24 -11.24 -14.29
N ALA A 397 -52.57 -11.19 -14.35
CA ALA A 397 -53.42 -10.39 -13.49
C ALA A 397 -53.16 -10.67 -12.00
N ALA A 398 -52.95 -9.60 -11.24
CA ALA A 398 -52.85 -9.61 -9.79
C ALA A 398 -54.13 -10.18 -9.15
N ALA A 399 -53.98 -11.22 -8.34
CA ALA A 399 -55.02 -11.73 -7.47
C ALA A 399 -55.37 -10.70 -6.38
N LYS A 400 -56.67 -10.49 -6.15
CA LYS A 400 -57.22 -9.57 -5.14
C LYS A 400 -56.83 -10.00 -3.72
N PRO A 401 -56.63 -9.05 -2.78
CA PRO A 401 -56.35 -9.37 -1.38
C PRO A 401 -57.64 -9.79 -0.65
N THR A 402 -57.56 -10.90 0.08
CA THR A 402 -58.60 -11.39 1.00
C THR A 402 -58.58 -10.59 2.30
N LYS A 403 -59.77 -10.24 2.80
CA LYS A 403 -60.01 -9.51 4.07
C LYS A 403 -59.55 -10.31 5.29
N PRO A 404 -59.07 -9.65 6.37
CA PRO A 404 -58.83 -10.31 7.65
C PRO A 404 -60.13 -10.52 8.44
N ALA A 405 -60.25 -11.70 9.05
CA ALA A 405 -61.35 -12.07 9.92
C ALA A 405 -61.22 -11.45 11.32
N THR A 406 -62.34 -10.95 11.82
CA THR A 406 -62.57 -10.36 13.14
C THR A 406 -62.51 -11.38 14.26
N ALA A 407 -61.65 -11.16 15.28
CA ALA A 407 -61.69 -11.87 16.56
C ALA A 407 -62.43 -11.03 17.63
N LYS A 408 -63.42 -11.63 18.29
CA LYS A 408 -64.18 -11.07 19.43
C LYS A 408 -63.52 -11.45 20.77
N PRO A 409 -63.80 -10.71 21.87
CA PRO A 409 -63.01 -10.72 23.09
C PRO A 409 -63.48 -11.75 24.12
N ALA A 410 -62.56 -12.25 24.95
CA ALA A 410 -62.84 -13.06 26.13
C ALA A 410 -62.56 -12.30 27.42
N THR A 411 -63.44 -12.54 28.39
CA THR A 411 -63.72 -11.80 29.63
C THR A 411 -62.85 -12.18 30.83
N LYS A 412 -62.77 -11.22 31.78
CA LYS A 412 -62.19 -11.24 33.13
C LYS A 412 -62.60 -12.41 34.05
N ALA A 413 -61.66 -12.88 34.89
CA ALA A 413 -61.85 -13.21 36.31
C ALA A 413 -60.48 -13.19 37.04
N LYS A 414 -60.17 -12.21 37.88
CA LYS A 414 -60.44 -12.06 39.34
C LYS A 414 -59.36 -12.74 40.21
N ALA A 415 -58.44 -11.91 40.72
CA ALA A 415 -57.42 -12.25 41.72
C ALA A 415 -57.75 -11.59 43.08
N ALA A 416 -57.57 -12.34 44.15
CA ALA A 416 -57.39 -11.95 45.56
C ALA A 416 -56.52 -13.08 46.17
N SER A 417 -55.53 -12.89 47.03
CA SER A 417 -55.29 -11.91 48.09
C SER A 417 -53.80 -11.92 48.55
N SER A 418 -53.19 -10.74 48.62
CA SER A 418 -52.30 -10.10 49.64
C SER A 418 -51.72 -10.89 50.85
N PRO A 419 -50.83 -10.29 51.70
CA PRO A 419 -49.58 -9.53 51.44
C PRO A 419 -48.45 -9.89 52.44
N SER A 420 -47.22 -9.38 52.25
CA SER A 420 -46.33 -9.08 53.40
C SER A 420 -45.21 -8.09 53.01
N SER A 421 -45.18 -6.96 53.72
CA SER A 421 -44.14 -5.94 53.69
C SER A 421 -43.42 -5.92 55.05
N ARG A 422 -42.10 -5.72 55.03
CA ARG A 422 -41.26 -5.41 56.21
C ARG A 422 -40.29 -4.30 55.80
N THR A 423 -40.64 -3.03 56.06
CA THR A 423 -40.16 -2.14 57.12
C THR A 423 -38.65 -1.89 57.20
N LEU A 424 -38.28 -0.63 56.90
CA LEU A 424 -37.14 0.12 57.44
C LEU A 424 -37.51 0.67 58.84
N PRO A 425 -36.52 1.11 59.64
CA PRO A 425 -36.13 2.53 59.64
C PRO A 425 -34.72 2.79 59.14
#